data_AF-C9JPA1-F1
#
_entry.id   AF-C9JPA1-F1
#
_cell.length_a   1.000
_cell.length_b   1.000
_cell.length_c   1.000
_cell.angle_alpha   90.00
_cell.angle_beta   90.00
_cell.angle_gamma   90.00
#
_symmetry.space_group_name_H-M   'P 1'
#
loop_
_entity.id
_entity.type
_entity.pdbx_description
1 polymer ?
#
loop_
_entity_poly.entity_id
_entity_poly.type
_entity_poly.pdbx_seq_one_letter_code
_entity_poly.pdbx_strand_id
1 'polypeptide(L)' 'MNESHKSEFIELRKWLKARKFQDSNLAPACFPGTGRGLMSQTSLQEGQMIISLPESCLLTTDTVIRSYLG' A
#
# COMPACT_ATOMS: atom_id res chain seq x y z
N MET A 1 -16.93 0.72 -5.80
CA MET A 1 -15.80 1.67 -5.74
C MET A 1 -14.81 1.26 -4.67
N ASN A 2 -15.17 1.14 -3.39
CA ASN A 2 -14.28 0.61 -2.35
C ASN A 2 -14.14 -0.93 -2.46
N GLU A 3 -12.90 -1.44 -2.40
CA GLU A 3 -12.57 -2.86 -2.52
C GLU A 3 -11.90 -3.45 -1.28
N SER A 4 -11.90 -2.74 -0.14
CA SER A 4 -11.23 -3.13 1.11
C SER A 4 -11.64 -4.50 1.65
N HIS A 5 -12.83 -5.00 1.28
CA HIS A 5 -13.36 -6.29 1.71
C HIS A 5 -12.72 -7.48 0.96
N LYS A 6 -12.02 -7.25 -0.15
CA LYS A 6 -11.39 -8.34 -0.90
C LYS A 6 -10.18 -8.88 -0.13
N SER A 7 -9.99 -10.19 -0.17
CA SER A 7 -9.00 -10.90 0.65
C SER A 7 -7.57 -10.45 0.33
N GLU A 8 -7.23 -10.20 -0.93
CA GLU A 8 -5.90 -9.74 -1.33
C GLU A 8 -5.50 -8.42 -0.67
N PHE A 9 -6.45 -7.51 -0.45
CA PHE A 9 -6.18 -6.23 0.19
C PHE A 9 -6.15 -6.35 1.72
N ILE A 10 -6.96 -7.24 2.30
CA ILE A 10 -6.90 -7.56 3.73
C ILE A 10 -5.54 -8.15 4.08
N GLU A 11 -5.07 -9.13 3.30
CA GLU A 11 -3.79 -9.79 3.53
C GLU A 11 -2.60 -8.85 3.28
N LEU A 12 -2.65 -8.02 2.22
CA LEU A 12 -1.64 -6.98 2.01
C LEU A 12 -1.57 -6.02 3.20
N ARG A 13 -2.70 -5.57 3.73
CA ARG A 13 -2.72 -4.64 4.88
C ARG A 13 -2.16 -5.30 6.14
N LYS A 14 -2.46 -6.58 6.40
CA LYS A 14 -1.84 -7.34 7.50
C LYS A 14 -0.32 -7.45 7.32
N TRP A 15 0.13 -7.79 6.12
CA TRP A 15 1.55 -7.92 5.79
C TRP A 15 2.33 -6.61 5.96
N LEU A 16 1.72 -5.49 5.57
CA LEU A 16 2.27 -4.14 5.77
C LEU A 16 2.37 -3.79 7.27
N LYS A 17 1.29 -4.03 8.04
CA LYS A 17 1.28 -3.80 9.49
C LYS A 17 2.37 -4.58 10.21
N ALA A 18 2.60 -5.83 9.82
CA ALA A 18 3.69 -6.66 10.37
C ALA A 18 5.09 -6.06 10.12
N ARG A 19 5.24 -5.19 9.11
CA ARG A 19 6.49 -4.48 8.78
C ARG A 19 6.55 -3.05 9.31
N LYS A 20 5.69 -2.71 10.28
CA LYS A 20 5.62 -1.38 10.91
C LYS A 20 5.12 -0.27 9.96
N PHE A 21 4.41 -0.63 8.90
CA PHE A 21 3.64 0.36 8.13
C PHE A 21 2.59 1.00 9.03
N GLN A 22 2.54 2.33 9.04
CA GLN A 22 1.52 3.08 9.78
C GLN A 22 0.20 3.08 9.00
N ASP A 23 -0.91 2.97 9.71
CA ASP A 23 -2.22 3.00 9.07
C ASP A 23 -2.41 4.32 8.31
N SER A 24 -2.91 4.22 7.07
CA SER A 24 -3.26 5.36 6.24
C SER A 24 -4.79 5.51 6.16
N ASN A 25 -5.23 6.75 5.94
CA ASN A 25 -6.63 7.07 5.64
C ASN A 25 -7.00 6.74 4.19
N LEU A 26 -6.35 5.73 3.59
CA LEU A 26 -6.57 5.31 2.21
C LEU A 26 -7.31 3.97 2.19
N ALA A 27 -8.23 3.82 1.24
CA ALA A 27 -8.92 2.57 0.93
C ALA A 27 -8.61 2.13 -0.50
N PRO A 28 -8.38 0.83 -0.75
CA PRO A 28 -8.39 0.28 -2.10
C PRO A 28 -9.70 0.60 -2.81
N ALA A 29 -9.60 1.03 -4.05
CA ALA A 29 -10.75 1.31 -4.88
C ALA A 29 -10.53 0.92 -6.34
N CYS A 30 -11.62 0.72 -7.08
CA CYS A 30 -11.60 0.56 -8.53
C CYS A 30 -12.39 1.72 -9.17
N PHE A 31 -11.71 2.47 -10.04
CA PHE A 31 -12.20 3.64 -10.74
C PHE A 31 -12.45 3.32 -12.21
N PRO A 32 -13.59 3.73 -12.78
CA PRO A 32 -13.81 3.66 -14.22
C PRO A 32 -12.69 4.39 -14.98
N GLY A 33 -12.13 3.75 -16.02
CA GLY A 33 -11.10 4.33 -16.89
C GLY A 33 -9.65 4.11 -16.45
N THR A 34 -9.35 4.07 -15.15
CA THR A 34 -7.98 3.85 -14.64
C THR A 34 -7.79 2.50 -13.92
N GLY A 35 -8.88 1.86 -13.50
CA GLY A 35 -8.84 0.58 -12.78
C GLY A 35 -8.52 0.77 -11.30
N ARG A 36 -7.65 -0.09 -10.76
CA ARG A 36 -7.33 -0.11 -9.31
C ARG A 36 -6.57 1.15 -8.88
N GLY A 37 -6.90 1.68 -7.72
CA GLY A 37 -6.25 2.82 -7.09
C GLY A 37 -6.55 2.92 -5.60
N LEU A 38 -6.22 4.08 -5.01
CA LEU A 38 -6.49 4.40 -3.61
C LEU A 38 -7.42 5.60 -3.51
N MET A 39 -8.38 5.52 -2.60
CA MET A 39 -9.32 6.60 -2.29
C MET A 39 -9.06 7.09 -0.87
N SER A 40 -8.96 8.41 -0.69
CA SER A 40 -8.87 8.99 0.65
C SER A 40 -10.23 8.90 1.36
N GLN A 41 -10.20 8.52 2.63
CA GLN A 41 -11.36 8.49 3.53
C GLN A 41 -11.49 9.80 4.34
N THR A 42 -10.50 10.69 4.24
CA THR A 42 -10.48 12.01 4.88
C THR A 42 -10.12 13.08 3.86
N SER A 43 -10.40 14.35 4.17
CA SER A 43 -9.89 15.46 3.36
C SER A 43 -8.36 15.49 3.40
N LEU A 44 -7.73 15.76 2.26
CA LEU A 44 -6.29 15.89 2.12
C LEU A 44 -5.91 17.37 2.06
N GLN A 45 -4.76 17.71 2.63
CA GLN A 45 -4.16 19.05 2.53
C GLN A 45 -2.90 19.02 1.65
N GLU A 46 -2.62 20.14 0.99
CA GLU A 46 -1.39 20.29 0.23
C GLU A 46 -0.15 20.14 1.14
N GLY A 47 0.86 19.42 0.67
CA GLY A 47 2.07 19.12 1.45
C GLY A 47 1.90 18.06 2.55
N GLN A 48 0.68 17.57 2.78
CA GLN A 48 0.45 16.49 3.76
C GLN A 48 1.11 15.19 3.31
N MET A 49 1.81 14.51 4.21
CA MET A 49 2.26 13.15 3.99
C MET A 49 1.07 12.18 4.05
N ILE A 50 0.68 11.64 2.90
CA ILE A 50 -0.51 10.77 2.76
C ILE A 50 -0.17 9.30 3.08
N ILE A 51 1.02 8.85 2.67
CA ILE A 51 1.50 7.50 2.86
C ILE A 51 3.02 7.50 3.00
N SER A 52 3.54 6.67 3.89
CA SER A 52 4.96 6.40 4.04
C SER A 52 5.15 4.89 4.14
N LEU A 53 6.22 4.37 3.53
CA LEU A 53 6.46 2.94 3.46
C LEU A 53 7.87 2.63 4.00
N PRO A 54 8.01 1.69 4.94
CA PRO A 54 9.32 1.19 5.34
C PRO A 54 10.06 0.55 4.16
N GLU A 55 11.38 0.72 4.10
CA GLU A 55 12.22 0.11 3.05
C GLU A 55 12.07 -1.42 3.00
N SER A 56 11.83 -2.06 4.15
CA SER A 56 11.59 -3.51 4.26
C SER A 56 10.34 -4.01 3.52
N CYS A 57 9.47 -3.11 3.06
CA CYS A 57 8.33 -3.44 2.22
C CYS A 57 8.65 -3.39 0.71
N LEU A 58 9.85 -2.94 0.33
CA LEU A 58 10.27 -2.80 -1.06
C LEU A 58 10.98 -4.07 -1.54
N LEU A 59 10.77 -4.38 -2.81
CA LEU A 59 11.63 -5.27 -3.58
C LEU A 59 12.49 -4.40 -4.47
N THR A 60 13.80 -4.42 -4.22
CA THR A 60 14.83 -3.70 -4.96
C THR A 60 15.81 -4.68 -5.58
N THR A 61 16.64 -4.21 -6.52
CA THR A 61 17.76 -5.00 -7.05
C THR A 61 18.66 -5.54 -5.94
N ASP A 62 18.91 -4.73 -4.92
CA ASP A 62 19.69 -5.07 -3.74
C ASP A 62 19.02 -6.17 -2.88
N THR A 63 17.68 -6.18 -2.77
CA THR A 63 16.97 -7.31 -2.13
C THR A 63 17.00 -8.58 -2.97
N VAL A 64 17.02 -8.48 -4.30
CA VAL A 64 17.16 -9.63 -5.20
C VAL A 64 18.57 -10.22 -5.06
N ILE A 65 19.59 -9.36 -5.00
CA ILE A 65 21.00 -9.76 -4.84
C ILE A 65 21.25 -10.60 -3.60
N ARG A 66 20.54 -10.28 -2.51
CA ARG A 66 20.64 -11.03 -1.25
C ARG A 66 19.70 -12.22 -1.15
N SER A 67 18.90 -12.49 -2.17
CA SER A 67 17.96 -13.61 -2.19
C SER A 67 18.60 -14.86 -2.81
N TYR A 68 17.85 -15.96 -2.87
CA TYR A 68 18.29 -17.17 -3.56
C TYR A 68 18.48 -16.98 -5.09
N LEU A 69 18.01 -15.85 -5.63
CA LEU A 69 18.18 -15.48 -7.04
C LEU A 69 19.54 -14.81 -7.33
N GLY A 70 20.22 -14.29 -6.31
CA GLY A 70 21.62 -13.83 -6.38
C GLY A 70 21.81 -12.37 -6.71
#